data_AF-A0A8J6JWG5-F1
#
_entry.id   AF-A0A8J6JWG5-F1
#
_cell.length_a   1.000
_cell.length_b   1.000
_cell.length_c   1.000
_cell.angle_alpha   90.00
_cell.angle_beta   90.00
_cell.angle_gamma   90.00
#
_symmetry.space_group_name_H-M   'P 1'
#
loop_
_entity.id
_entity.type
_entity.pdbx_description
1 polymer ?
#
loop_
_entity_poly.entity_id
_entity_poly.type
_entity_poly.pdbx_seq_one_letter_code
_entity_poly.pdbx_strand_id
1 'polypeptide(L)'
;MGFDARHVAGVWVGRPDGTPLPGATGAALALPILARVMELVPAAPLAPLRVRGGGAALAEAVDQLRLLFPPPGAVVERGDLVLRAQGGQRPLTFLVDGAPLPREPARRDLGWTPPGPGIYRVTVLDAAGRAAGATIRVRGE
;
A
#
# COMPACT_ATOMS: atom_id res chain seq x y z
N MET A 1 -4.09 -5.19 18.15
CA MET A 1 -3.29 -4.16 18.83
C MET A 1 -4.24 -3.18 19.49
N GLY A 2 -3.88 -2.66 20.65
CA GLY A 2 -4.64 -1.65 21.40
C GLY A 2 -3.68 -0.60 21.91
N PHE A 3 -4.17 0.63 22.08
CA PHE A 3 -3.35 1.74 22.52
C PHE A 3 -4.17 2.79 23.27
N ASP A 4 -3.49 3.49 24.16
CA ASP A 4 -3.97 4.71 24.81
C ASP A 4 -2.90 5.80 24.65
N ALA A 5 -2.99 6.91 25.39
CA ALA A 5 -2.03 8.01 25.26
C ALA A 5 -0.60 7.67 25.74
N ARG A 6 -0.40 6.54 26.44
CA ARG A 6 0.88 6.16 27.08
C ARG A 6 1.32 4.72 26.78
N HIS A 7 0.41 3.84 26.39
CA HIS A 7 0.65 2.42 26.28
C HIS A 7 0.23 1.90 24.90
N VAL A 8 1.00 0.96 24.37
CA VAL A 8 0.67 0.18 23.18
C VAL A 8 0.84 -1.29 23.53
N ALA A 9 -0.16 -2.10 23.22
CA ALA A 9 -0.11 -3.54 23.41
C ALA A 9 -0.50 -4.29 22.13
N GLY A 10 0.31 -5.29 21.79
CA GLY A 10 0.03 -6.27 20.74
C GLY A 10 -0.17 -7.63 21.37
N VAL A 11 -1.28 -8.30 21.04
CA VAL A 11 -1.51 -9.70 21.42
C VAL A 11 -1.70 -10.49 20.13
N TRP A 12 -0.96 -11.58 20.01
CA TRP A 12 -1.08 -12.56 18.94
C TRP A 12 -1.33 -13.93 19.56
N VAL A 13 -2.28 -14.68 19.00
CA VAL A 13 -2.62 -16.04 19.41
C VAL A 13 -2.60 -16.91 18.17
N GLY A 14 -1.82 -17.98 18.21
CA GLY A 14 -1.67 -18.91 17.11
C GLY A 14 -0.80 -20.09 17.48
N ARG A 15 -0.63 -21.02 16.55
CA ARG A 15 0.29 -22.14 16.72
C ARG A 15 1.72 -21.67 16.50
N PRO A 16 2.69 -22.16 17.30
CA PRO A 16 4.10 -21.80 17.11
C PRO A 16 4.66 -22.27 15.76
N ASP A 17 4.02 -23.26 15.12
CA ASP A 17 4.39 -23.76 13.79
C ASP A 17 3.73 -23.00 12.63
N GLY A 18 2.91 -21.98 12.90
CA GLY A 18 2.24 -21.17 11.88
C GLY A 18 1.07 -21.85 11.16
N THR A 19 0.71 -23.10 11.52
CA THR A 19 -0.45 -23.78 10.92
C THR A 19 -1.73 -23.01 11.24
N PRO A 20 -2.67 -22.86 10.27
CA PRO A 20 -3.95 -22.20 10.54
C PRO A 20 -4.72 -22.88 11.67
N LEU A 21 -5.41 -22.07 12.49
CA LEU A 21 -6.45 -22.55 13.41
C LEU A 21 -7.83 -22.20 12.85
N PRO A 22 -8.55 -23.16 12.23
CA PRO A 22 -9.89 -22.92 11.71
C PRO A 22 -10.83 -22.40 12.81
N GLY A 23 -11.60 -21.36 12.51
CA GLY A 23 -12.53 -20.74 13.46
C GLY A 23 -11.90 -19.82 14.51
N ALA A 24 -10.57 -19.81 14.64
CA ALA A 24 -9.86 -18.89 15.52
C ALA A 24 -9.61 -17.56 14.81
N THR A 25 -10.24 -16.49 15.29
CA THR A 25 -9.95 -15.12 14.83
C THR A 25 -9.29 -14.33 15.94
N GLY A 26 -8.53 -13.29 15.57
CA GLY A 26 -7.95 -12.37 16.54
C GLY A 26 -9.02 -11.70 17.42
N ALA A 27 -10.22 -11.47 16.88
CA ALA A 27 -11.36 -10.93 17.64
C ALA A 27 -11.86 -11.91 18.71
N ALA A 28 -11.94 -13.21 18.41
CA ALA A 28 -12.40 -14.21 19.36
C ALA A 28 -11.35 -14.54 20.44
N LEU A 29 -10.07 -14.61 20.06
CA LEU A 29 -9.02 -15.11 20.95
C LEU A 29 -8.11 -14.01 21.52
N ALA A 30 -7.56 -13.15 20.66
CA ALA A 30 -6.54 -12.17 21.08
C ALA A 30 -7.15 -10.92 21.72
N LEU A 31 -8.33 -10.48 21.28
CA LEU A 31 -8.96 -9.24 21.74
C LEU A 31 -9.35 -9.28 23.23
N PRO A 32 -9.93 -10.37 23.79
CA PRO A 32 -10.21 -10.43 25.22
C PRO A 32 -8.95 -10.36 26.09
N ILE A 33 -7.86 -10.99 25.66
CA ILE A 33 -6.56 -10.94 26.36
C ILE A 33 -6.00 -9.52 26.30
N LEU A 34 -6.03 -8.90 25.12
CA LEU A 34 -5.60 -7.51 24.94
C LEU A 34 -6.40 -6.56 25.85
N ALA A 35 -7.72 -6.75 25.97
CA ALA A 35 -8.54 -5.95 26.87
C ALA A 35 -8.09 -6.09 28.33
N ARG A 36 -7.80 -7.32 28.81
CA ARG A 36 -7.27 -7.53 30.17
C ARG A 36 -5.90 -6.92 30.38
N VAL A 37 -5.00 -6.98 29.39
CA VAL A 37 -3.70 -6.31 29.47
C VAL A 37 -3.87 -4.80 29.64
N MET A 38 -4.78 -4.18 28.88
CA MET A 38 -5.02 -2.74 28.98
C MET A 38 -5.68 -2.32 30.31
N GLU A 39 -6.43 -3.20 30.96
CA GLU A 39 -6.99 -2.96 32.30
C GLU A 39 -5.93 -3.04 33.42
N LEU A 40 -4.82 -3.75 33.19
CA LEU A 40 -3.73 -3.87 34.17
C LEU A 40 -2.80 -2.66 34.20
N VAL A 41 -2.79 -1.85 33.15
CA VAL A 41 -1.98 -0.63 33.07
C VAL A 41 -2.80 0.59 33.52
N PRO A 42 -2.16 1.66 34.06
CA PRO A 42 -2.88 2.88 34.39
C PRO A 42 -3.57 3.47 33.16
N ALA A 43 -4.88 3.68 33.24
CA ALA A 43 -5.65 4.23 32.13
C ALA A 43 -5.14 5.63 31.73
N ALA A 44 -4.79 5.80 30.46
CA ALA A 44 -4.41 7.10 29.91
C ALA A 44 -5.25 7.41 28.65
N PRO A 45 -6.51 7.87 28.81
CA PRO A 45 -7.41 8.11 27.67
C PRO A 45 -6.80 9.00 26.59
N LEU A 46 -7.08 8.68 25.33
CA LEU A 46 -6.67 9.53 24.21
C LEU A 46 -7.35 10.89 24.31
N ALA A 47 -6.58 11.95 24.06
CA ALA A 47 -7.17 13.27 23.86
C ALA A 47 -8.16 13.19 22.67
N PRO A 48 -9.34 13.83 22.76
CA PRO A 48 -10.27 13.89 21.64
C PRO A 48 -9.57 14.34 20.36
N LEU A 49 -9.79 13.62 19.27
CA LEU A 49 -9.20 13.97 17.98
C LEU A 49 -9.71 15.35 17.55
N ARG A 50 -8.85 16.36 17.61
CA ARG A 50 -9.11 17.65 16.97
C ARG A 50 -8.78 17.52 15.50
N VAL A 51 -9.81 17.31 14.67
CA VAL A 51 -9.68 17.41 13.21
C VAL A 51 -9.41 18.88 12.88
N ARG A 52 -8.14 19.25 12.73
CA ARG A 52 -7.78 20.53 12.10
C ARG A 52 -8.23 20.48 10.65
N GLY A 53 -8.77 21.58 10.14
CA GLY A 53 -9.20 21.73 8.75
C GLY A 53 -8.04 21.52 7.78
N GLY A 54 -7.79 20.25 7.44
CA GLY A 54 -6.81 19.80 6.45
C GLY A 54 -7.41 18.75 5.52
N GLY A 55 -8.72 18.51 5.60
CA GLY A 55 -9.43 17.54 4.75
C GLY A 55 -9.28 17.87 3.26
N ALA A 56 -9.28 19.15 2.88
CA ALA A 56 -9.04 19.57 1.50
C ALA A 56 -7.61 19.24 1.05
N ALA A 57 -6.60 19.56 1.85
CA ALA A 57 -5.20 19.22 1.55
C ALA A 57 -4.96 17.71 1.51
N LEU A 58 -5.63 16.95 2.39
CA LEU A 58 -5.58 15.48 2.38
C LEU A 58 -6.28 14.90 1.14
N ALA A 59 -7.46 15.41 0.78
CA ALA A 59 -8.19 14.99 -0.41
C ALA A 59 -7.37 15.26 -1.67
N GLU A 60 -6.76 16.44 -1.78
CA GLU A 60 -5.87 16.80 -2.87
C GLU A 60 -4.63 15.89 -2.93
N ALA A 61 -4.05 15.56 -1.77
CA ALA A 61 -2.93 14.61 -1.70
C ALA A 61 -3.33 13.18 -2.12
N VAL A 62 -4.55 12.75 -1.81
CA VAL A 62 -5.10 11.44 -2.22
C VAL A 62 -5.40 11.41 -3.72
N ASP A 63 -5.88 12.52 -4.28
CA ASP A 63 -6.21 12.69 -5.70
C ASP A 63 -4.99 12.96 -6.60
N GLN A 64 -3.83 13.24 -6.01
CA GLN A 64 -2.60 13.41 -6.76
C GLN A 64 -2.18 12.10 -7.44
N LEU A 65 -1.88 12.17 -8.74
CA LEU A 65 -1.37 11.02 -9.48
C LEU A 65 -0.03 10.55 -8.92
N ARG A 66 0.05 9.27 -8.55
CA ARG A 66 1.26 8.64 -8.02
C ARG A 66 1.42 7.23 -8.59
N LEU A 67 2.64 6.87 -8.94
CA LEU A 67 3.03 5.47 -9.15
C LEU A 67 3.37 4.88 -7.78
N LEU A 68 2.56 3.93 -7.31
CA LEU A 68 2.73 3.29 -6.00
C LEU A 68 3.69 2.11 -6.07
N PHE A 69 3.63 1.36 -7.16
CA PHE A 69 4.47 0.21 -7.36
C PHE A 69 4.75 0.02 -8.86
N PRO A 70 5.99 -0.33 -9.23
CA PRO A 70 7.16 -0.39 -8.37
C PRO A 70 7.61 1.00 -7.85
N PRO A 71 8.18 1.09 -6.64
CA PRO A 71 8.68 2.36 -6.12
C PRO A 71 9.95 2.82 -6.88
N PRO A 72 10.31 4.12 -6.80
CA PRO A 72 11.56 4.64 -7.38
C PRO A 72 12.78 3.84 -6.91
N GLY A 73 13.61 3.41 -7.87
CA GLY A 73 14.84 2.65 -7.60
C GLY A 73 14.60 1.17 -7.26
N ALA A 74 13.38 0.65 -7.39
CA ALA A 74 13.09 -0.75 -7.13
C ALA A 74 14.00 -1.67 -7.98
N VAL A 75 14.51 -2.71 -7.33
CA VAL A 75 15.18 -3.82 -7.98
C VAL A 75 14.25 -5.01 -7.93
N VAL A 76 13.84 -5.51 -9.09
CA VAL A 76 12.87 -6.61 -9.21
C VAL A 76 13.48 -7.76 -9.99
N GLU A 77 13.11 -8.98 -9.62
CA GLU A 77 13.44 -10.17 -10.40
C GLU A 77 12.55 -10.21 -11.64
N ARG A 78 13.05 -10.84 -12.71
CA ARG A 78 12.28 -11.02 -13.94
C ARG A 78 11.08 -11.92 -13.68
N GLY A 79 9.90 -11.48 -14.10
CA GLY A 79 8.64 -12.18 -13.91
C GLY A 79 7.46 -11.29 -14.26
N ASP A 80 6.25 -11.74 -13.91
CA ASP A 80 5.05 -10.90 -14.03
C ASP A 80 5.08 -9.79 -12.97
N LEU A 81 5.22 -8.54 -13.42
CA LEU A 81 5.32 -7.38 -12.55
C LEU A 81 4.02 -6.59 -12.60
N VAL A 82 3.38 -6.41 -11.45
CA VAL A 82 2.26 -5.47 -11.35
C VAL A 82 2.78 -4.03 -11.39
N LEU A 83 2.14 -3.17 -12.17
CA LEU A 83 2.29 -1.73 -12.12
C LEU A 83 1.04 -1.16 -11.46
N ARG A 84 1.17 -0.29 -10.46
CA ARG A 84 0.04 0.24 -9.69
C ARG A 84 0.14 1.73 -9.48
N ALA A 85 -0.97 2.43 -9.68
CA ALA A 85 -1.09 3.87 -9.47
C ALA A 85 -2.24 4.23 -8.52
N GLN A 86 -2.16 5.43 -7.95
CA GLN A 86 -3.21 6.08 -7.16
C GLN A 86 -3.45 7.50 -7.68
N GLY A 87 -4.64 8.04 -7.43
CA GLY A 87 -5.00 9.41 -7.81
C GLY A 87 -5.00 9.61 -9.32
N GLY A 88 -5.08 10.85 -9.77
CA GLY A 88 -5.16 11.16 -11.20
C GLY A 88 -6.55 10.95 -11.81
N GLN A 89 -6.81 11.68 -12.89
CA GLN A 89 -8.05 11.61 -13.66
C GLN A 89 -8.00 10.45 -14.66
N ARG A 90 -9.03 9.60 -14.66
CA ARG A 90 -9.11 8.47 -15.58
C ARG A 90 -9.44 8.92 -17.01
N PRO A 91 -9.08 8.13 -18.04
CA PRO A 91 -8.29 6.89 -17.96
C PRO A 91 -6.82 7.18 -17.63
N LEU A 92 -6.15 6.23 -16.96
CA LEU A 92 -4.69 6.31 -16.81
C LEU A 92 -4.01 5.43 -17.85
N THR A 93 -2.90 5.91 -18.38
CA THR A 93 -2.06 5.21 -19.35
C THR A 93 -0.73 4.89 -18.69
N PHE A 94 -0.37 3.60 -18.62
CA PHE A 94 0.98 3.20 -18.21
C PHE A 94 1.89 3.16 -19.42
N LEU A 95 3.12 3.60 -19.24
CA LEU A 95 4.17 3.57 -20.24
C LEU A 95 5.43 2.96 -19.64
N VAL A 96 6.14 2.20 -20.47
CA VAL A 96 7.49 1.72 -20.18
C VAL A 96 8.40 2.26 -21.27
N ASP A 97 9.42 3.01 -20.86
CA ASP A 97 10.36 3.68 -21.77
C ASP A 97 9.67 4.53 -22.84
N GLY A 98 8.54 5.14 -22.47
CA GLY A 98 7.73 5.98 -23.35
C GLY A 98 6.74 5.22 -24.24
N ALA A 99 6.80 3.89 -24.29
CA ALA A 99 5.83 3.08 -25.03
C ALA A 99 4.59 2.79 -24.16
N PRO A 100 3.37 3.12 -24.62
CA PRO A 100 2.15 2.84 -23.87
C PRO A 100 1.86 1.34 -23.82
N LEU A 101 1.43 0.86 -22.65
CA LEU A 101 1.01 -0.52 -22.46
C LEU A 101 -0.51 -0.68 -22.71
N PRO A 102 -0.96 -1.78 -23.36
CA PRO A 102 -2.37 -2.07 -23.55
C PRO A 102 -3.08 -2.20 -22.20
N ARG A 103 -4.29 -1.63 -22.06
CA ARG A 103 -4.97 -1.58 -20.77
C ARG A 103 -6.49 -1.66 -20.88
N GLU A 104 -7.12 -2.25 -19.87
CA GLU A 104 -8.51 -1.99 -19.49
C GLU A 104 -8.63 -0.60 -18.82
N PRO A 105 -9.44 0.35 -19.35
CA PRO A 105 -9.52 1.74 -18.85
C PRO A 105 -9.93 1.88 -17.38
N ALA A 106 -10.64 0.87 -16.83
CA ALA A 106 -11.25 0.93 -15.51
C ALA A 106 -10.32 0.52 -14.35
N ARG A 107 -9.18 -0.12 -14.62
CA ARG A 107 -8.27 -0.55 -13.54
C ARG A 107 -7.34 0.58 -13.09
N ARG A 108 -6.71 0.45 -11.92
CA ARG A 108 -5.61 1.33 -11.44
C ARG A 108 -4.26 0.60 -11.37
N ASP A 109 -4.29 -0.66 -11.75
CA ASP A 109 -3.18 -1.59 -11.88
C ASP A 109 -3.17 -2.23 -13.28
N LEU A 110 -2.04 -2.85 -13.63
CA LEU A 110 -1.79 -3.57 -14.88
C LEU A 110 -0.64 -4.57 -14.66
N GLY A 111 -0.74 -5.78 -15.21
CA GLY A 111 0.40 -6.71 -15.28
C GLY A 111 1.30 -6.38 -16.47
N TRP A 112 2.62 -6.44 -16.26
CA TRP A 112 3.63 -6.22 -17.29
C TRP A 112 4.80 -7.17 -17.09
N THR A 113 5.19 -7.87 -18.15
CA THR A 113 6.37 -8.74 -18.17
C THR A 113 7.54 -8.00 -18.84
N PRO A 114 8.64 -7.73 -18.13
CA PRO A 114 9.82 -7.12 -18.73
C PRO A 114 10.41 -8.02 -19.81
N PRO A 115 10.77 -7.47 -20.99
CA PRO A 115 11.32 -8.27 -22.08
C PRO A 115 12.68 -8.89 -21.73
N GLY A 116 13.49 -8.20 -20.92
CA GLY A 116 14.77 -8.70 -20.44
C GLY A 116 15.27 -7.98 -19.18
N PRO A 117 16.45 -8.36 -18.65
CA PRO A 117 17.10 -7.61 -17.59
C PRO A 117 17.49 -6.21 -18.09
N GLY A 118 17.52 -5.23 -17.20
CA GLY A 118 17.86 -3.87 -17.59
C GLY A 118 17.31 -2.80 -16.67
N ILE A 119 17.48 -1.54 -17.09
CA ILE A 119 16.88 -0.38 -16.43
C ILE A 119 15.69 0.05 -17.27
N TYR A 120 14.55 0.24 -16.63
CA TYR A 120 13.30 0.65 -17.27
C TYR A 120 12.75 1.88 -16.58
N ARG A 121 12.14 2.79 -17.35
CA ARG A 121 11.38 3.92 -16.84
C ARG A 121 9.89 3.62 -16.95
N VAL A 122 9.25 3.42 -15.80
CA VAL A 122 7.80 3.28 -15.70
C VAL A 122 7.18 4.65 -15.48
N THR A 123 6.21 5.02 -16.32
CA THR A 123 5.45 6.27 -16.19
C THR A 123 3.96 5.94 -16.18
N VAL A 124 3.18 6.67 -15.38
CA VAL A 124 1.73 6.72 -15.48
C VAL A 124 1.32 8.13 -15.87
N LEU A 125 0.47 8.24 -16.90
CA LEU A 125 -0.17 9.46 -17.34
C LEU A 125 -1.64 9.42 -16.97
N ASP A 126 -2.22 10.57 -16.63
CA ASP A 126 -3.66 10.73 -16.46
C ASP A 126 -4.30 11.49 -17.63
N ALA A 127 -5.63 11.56 -17.67
CA ALA A 127 -6.37 12.18 -18.76
C ALA A 127 -6.14 13.70 -18.89
N ALA A 128 -5.65 14.36 -17.84
CA ALA A 128 -5.27 15.77 -17.85
C ALA A 128 -3.81 15.98 -18.31
N GLY A 129 -3.10 14.91 -18.67
CA GLY A 129 -1.70 14.96 -19.09
C GLY A 129 -0.69 15.01 -17.93
N ARG A 130 -1.12 14.85 -16.68
CA ARG A 130 -0.21 14.79 -15.53
C ARG A 130 0.53 13.46 -15.54
N ALA A 131 1.80 13.49 -15.13
CA ALA A 131 2.69 12.33 -15.14
C ALA A 131 3.27 12.04 -13.75
N ALA A 132 3.40 10.77 -13.41
CA ALA A 132 4.22 10.28 -12.30
C ALA A 132 5.00 9.06 -12.76
N GLY A 133 6.20 8.82 -12.23
CA GLY A 133 7.01 7.70 -12.69
C GLY A 133 8.17 7.32 -11.78
N ALA A 134 8.75 6.18 -12.07
CA ALA A 134 9.89 5.61 -11.39
C ALA A 134 10.87 4.99 -12.41
N THR A 135 12.15 5.06 -12.10
CA THR A 135 13.16 4.22 -12.73
C THR A 135 13.31 2.95 -11.90
N ILE A 136 13.31 1.79 -12.53
CA ILE A 136 13.49 0.49 -11.89
C ILE A 136 14.61 -0.30 -12.56
N ARG A 137 15.14 -1.29 -11.86
CA ARG A 137 16.11 -2.25 -12.39
C ARG A 137 15.54 -3.66 -12.33
N VAL A 138 15.47 -4.33 -13.48
CA VAL A 138 15.09 -5.73 -13.60
C VAL A 138 16.36 -6.56 -13.64
N ARG A 139 16.47 -7.52 -12.73
CA ARG A 139 17.54 -8.53 -12.73
C ARG A 139 17.16 -9.71 -13.61
N GLY A 140 18.17 -10.33 -14.22
CA GLY A 140 18.02 -11.65 -14.84
C GLY A 140 18.32 -12.71 -13.79
N GLU A 141 17.78 -13.92 -14.00
CA GLU A 141 18.28 -15.11 -13.30
C GLU A 141 19.77 -15.33 -13.56
#